data_AF-A0A328SUT5-F1
#
_entry.id   AF-A0A328SUT5-F1
#
_cell.length_a   1.000
_cell.length_b   1.000
_cell.length_c   1.000
_cell.angle_alpha   90.00
_cell.angle_beta   90.00
_cell.angle_gamma   90.00
#
_symmetry.space_group_name_H-M   'P 1'
#
loop_
_entity.id
_entity.type
_entity.pdbx_description
1 polymer ?
#
loop_
_entity_poly.entity_id
_entity_poly.type
_entity_poly.pdbx_seq_one_letter_code
_entity_poly.pdbx_strand_id
1 'polypeptide(L)'
;MPSWLILLAECSLGLAIACAVWIAWDIVRGYRQHMAIMNLVWPITALYAGPLAVWSYLRVGRRHSPRGRREAEDRGKADREPGRLQHAALAATHCGSGCTLADLLIESALIALPLTLFGSEVAAAWTLDYMFAFAIGIAFQYFSIRPMSDEPPMAVLKAAVKADALSLTSWQIGMYGWMAIALFVLFPAGLPKTGAMFWFMMQIAMLAGFATAMPVNAWLLKRGIKEPM
;
A
#
# COMPACT_ATOMS: atom_id res chain seq x y z
N MET A 1 -15.39 -24.95 1.51
CA MET A 1 -15.58 -23.78 0.61
C MET A 1 -15.73 -24.28 -0.83
N PRO A 2 -16.55 -23.63 -1.68
CA PRO A 2 -16.68 -23.98 -3.09
C PRO A 2 -15.34 -23.91 -3.84
N SER A 3 -15.05 -24.89 -4.70
CA SER A 3 -13.78 -24.98 -5.44
C SER A 3 -13.55 -23.80 -6.39
N TRP A 4 -14.61 -23.26 -7.01
CA TRP A 4 -14.51 -22.11 -7.91
C TRP A 4 -14.03 -20.84 -7.19
N LEU A 5 -14.35 -20.67 -5.90
CA LEU A 5 -13.87 -19.53 -5.10
C LEU A 5 -12.38 -19.65 -4.79
N ILE A 6 -11.91 -20.86 -4.50
CA ILE A 6 -10.49 -21.13 -4.26
C ILE A 6 -9.70 -20.86 -5.54
N LEU A 7 -10.17 -21.37 -6.68
CA LEU A 7 -9.54 -21.11 -7.99
C LEU A 7 -9.51 -19.61 -8.32
N LEU A 8 -10.60 -18.88 -8.02
CA LEU A 8 -10.64 -17.44 -8.22
C LEU A 8 -9.59 -16.72 -7.36
N ALA A 9 -9.47 -17.12 -6.08
CA ALA A 9 -8.47 -16.57 -5.16
C ALA A 9 -7.04 -16.84 -5.66
N GLU A 10 -6.74 -18.07 -6.05
CA GLU A 10 -5.43 -18.46 -6.59
C GLU A 10 -5.09 -17.70 -7.88
N CYS A 11 -6.02 -17.59 -8.82
CA CYS A 11 -5.86 -16.81 -10.03
C CYS A 11 -5.60 -15.32 -9.72
N SER A 12 -6.31 -14.76 -8.74
CA SER A 12 -6.13 -13.36 -8.34
C SER A 12 -4.75 -13.11 -7.73
N LEU A 13 -4.29 -13.99 -6.83
CA LEU A 13 -2.96 -13.92 -6.23
C LEU A 13 -1.85 -14.11 -7.28
N GLY A 14 -1.99 -15.11 -8.16
CA GLY A 14 -1.04 -15.35 -9.24
C GLY A 14 -0.93 -14.16 -10.20
N LEU A 15 -2.06 -13.54 -10.55
CA LEU A 15 -2.09 -12.34 -11.37
C LEU A 15 -1.43 -11.15 -10.65
N ALA A 16 -1.69 -10.96 -9.37
CA ALA A 16 -1.08 -9.89 -8.58
C ALA A 16 0.44 -10.03 -8.50
N ILE A 17 0.95 -11.26 -8.28
CA ILE A 17 2.39 -11.54 -8.31
C ILE A 17 2.97 -11.25 -9.70
N ALA A 18 2.31 -11.70 -10.77
CA ALA A 18 2.77 -11.42 -12.14
C ALA A 18 2.83 -9.91 -12.43
N CYS A 19 1.84 -9.15 -11.98
CA CYS A 19 1.83 -7.69 -12.07
C CYS A 19 2.99 -7.05 -11.27
N ALA A 20 3.23 -7.50 -10.04
CA ALA A 20 4.31 -6.98 -9.20
C ALA A 20 5.69 -7.25 -9.81
N VAL A 21 5.92 -8.47 -10.31
CA VAL A 21 7.17 -8.84 -11.02
C VAL A 21 7.36 -8.01 -12.28
N TRP A 22 6.30 -7.82 -13.06
CA TRP A 22 6.37 -7.02 -14.28
C TRP A 22 6.75 -5.56 -14.00
N ILE A 23 6.12 -4.92 -12.99
CA ILE A 23 6.46 -3.55 -12.57
C ILE A 23 7.92 -3.48 -12.09
N ALA A 24 8.34 -4.41 -11.23
CA ALA A 24 9.71 -4.44 -10.72
C ALA A 24 10.73 -4.58 -11.86
N TRP A 25 10.44 -5.42 -12.85
CA TRP A 25 11.27 -5.60 -14.03
C TRP A 25 11.32 -4.34 -14.92
N ASP A 26 10.19 -3.66 -15.14
CA ASP A 26 10.15 -2.39 -15.91
C ASP A 26 10.97 -1.30 -15.22
N ILE A 27 10.91 -1.22 -13.89
CA ILE A 27 11.73 -0.31 -13.08
C ILE A 27 13.23 -0.61 -13.25
N VAL A 28 13.64 -1.89 -13.13
CA VAL A 28 15.05 -2.30 -13.26
C VAL A 28 15.58 -2.06 -14.67
N ARG A 29 14.74 -2.14 -15.71
CA ARG A 29 15.09 -1.86 -17.11
C ARG A 29 15.35 -0.37 -17.43
N GLY A 30 15.18 0.52 -16.47
CA GLY A 30 15.56 1.93 -16.60
C GLY A 30 14.44 2.93 -16.37
N TYR A 31 13.25 2.49 -15.96
CA TYR A 31 12.16 3.38 -15.50
C TYR A 31 12.19 3.61 -13.98
N ARG A 32 13.40 3.80 -13.44
CA ARG A 32 13.63 4.11 -12.02
C ARG A 32 12.97 5.43 -11.63
N GLN A 33 12.27 5.42 -10.50
CA GLN A 33 11.61 6.57 -9.94
C GLN A 33 12.63 7.50 -9.28
N HIS A 34 12.33 8.81 -9.30
CA HIS A 34 13.18 9.82 -8.65
C HIS A 34 13.23 9.60 -7.13
N MET A 35 12.09 9.31 -6.51
CA MET A 35 12.02 8.86 -5.11
C MET A 35 12.31 7.36 -5.03
N ALA A 36 13.39 6.99 -4.34
CA ALA A 36 13.83 5.60 -4.23
C ALA A 36 12.75 4.66 -3.69
N ILE A 37 11.96 5.13 -2.71
CA ILE A 37 10.88 4.37 -2.09
C ILE A 37 9.78 4.01 -3.07
N MET A 38 9.48 4.87 -4.04
CA MET A 38 8.46 4.57 -5.05
C MET A 38 8.84 3.37 -5.92
N ASN A 39 10.14 3.02 -6.03
CA ASN A 39 10.55 1.79 -6.70
C ASN A 39 10.07 0.52 -5.97
N LEU A 40 9.83 0.62 -4.65
CA LEU A 40 9.30 -0.45 -3.82
C LEU A 40 7.77 -0.37 -3.70
N VAL A 41 7.21 0.83 -3.56
CA VAL A 41 5.76 1.06 -3.43
C VAL A 41 5.01 0.48 -4.61
N TRP A 42 5.45 0.73 -5.85
CA TRP A 42 4.72 0.29 -7.05
C TRP A 42 4.56 -1.24 -7.15
N PRO A 43 5.63 -2.06 -7.01
CA PRO A 43 5.49 -3.51 -6.92
C PRO A 43 4.61 -3.98 -5.76
N ILE A 44 4.74 -3.40 -4.56
CA ILE A 44 3.93 -3.79 -3.40
C ILE A 44 2.46 -3.49 -3.64
N THR A 45 2.14 -2.32 -4.21
CA THR A 45 0.77 -1.95 -4.57
C THR A 45 0.13 -2.95 -5.54
N ALA A 46 0.92 -3.55 -6.43
CA ALA A 46 0.42 -4.58 -7.34
C ALA A 46 0.05 -5.89 -6.65
N LEU A 47 0.57 -6.18 -5.45
CA LEU A 47 0.20 -7.37 -4.70
C LEU A 47 -1.29 -7.35 -4.28
N TYR A 48 -1.86 -6.18 -4.03
CA TYR A 48 -3.28 -6.06 -3.68
C TYR A 48 -4.17 -5.49 -4.79
N ALA A 49 -3.64 -4.59 -5.64
CA ALA A 49 -4.42 -3.96 -6.71
C ALA A 49 -4.20 -4.58 -8.09
N GLY A 50 -3.24 -5.51 -8.24
CA GLY A 50 -3.02 -6.30 -9.45
C GLY A 50 -2.94 -5.45 -10.74
N PRO A 51 -3.79 -5.71 -11.76
CA PRO A 51 -3.80 -4.95 -13.01
C PRO A 51 -4.07 -3.45 -12.85
N LEU A 52 -4.82 -3.04 -11.82
CA LEU A 52 -5.09 -1.63 -11.54
C LEU A 52 -3.79 -0.90 -11.15
N ALA A 53 -2.91 -1.58 -10.40
CA ALA A 53 -1.59 -1.05 -10.08
C ALA A 53 -0.74 -0.86 -11.33
N VAL A 54 -0.70 -1.85 -12.23
CA VAL A 54 0.03 -1.76 -13.52
C VAL A 54 -0.47 -0.59 -14.35
N TRP A 55 -1.79 -0.43 -14.47
CA TRP A 55 -2.40 0.68 -15.20
C TRP A 55 -2.01 2.03 -14.61
N SER A 56 -2.08 2.17 -13.28
CA SER A 56 -1.70 3.41 -12.59
C SER A 56 -0.20 3.69 -12.67
N TYR A 57 0.65 2.66 -12.59
CA TYR A 57 2.10 2.76 -12.80
C TYR A 57 2.41 3.26 -14.22
N LEU A 58 1.82 2.67 -15.25
CA LEU A 58 2.04 3.09 -16.64
C LEU A 58 1.60 4.53 -16.92
N ARG A 59 0.52 4.98 -16.26
CA ARG A 59 -0.01 6.34 -16.46
C ARG A 59 0.74 7.40 -15.67
N VAL A 60 1.18 7.07 -14.45
CA VAL A 60 1.73 8.02 -13.49
C VAL A 60 3.20 7.68 -13.23
N GLY A 61 3.49 6.58 -12.51
CA GLY A 61 4.85 6.21 -12.09
C GLY A 61 5.87 6.19 -13.23
N ARG A 62 5.61 5.45 -14.31
CA ARG A 62 6.53 5.33 -15.45
C ARG A 62 6.79 6.68 -16.11
N ARG A 63 5.80 7.57 -16.21
CA ARG A 63 5.97 8.90 -16.82
C ARG A 63 6.80 9.86 -15.98
N HIS A 64 6.70 9.77 -14.65
CA HIS A 64 7.51 10.59 -13.75
C HIS A 64 8.97 10.12 -13.64
N SER A 65 9.31 8.92 -14.14
CA SER A 65 10.70 8.48 -14.25
C SER A 65 11.50 9.38 -15.21
N PRO A 66 12.82 9.59 -15.01
CA PRO A 66 13.62 10.45 -15.88
C PRO A 66 13.56 10.03 -17.35
N ARG A 67 13.56 8.72 -17.61
CA ARG A 67 13.43 8.17 -18.96
C ARG A 67 12.03 8.38 -19.54
N GLY A 68 10.99 8.16 -18.74
CA GLY A 68 9.61 8.35 -19.18
C GLY A 68 9.27 9.82 -19.47
N ARG A 69 9.88 10.76 -18.74
CA ARG A 69 9.75 12.19 -18.98
C ARG A 69 10.37 12.61 -20.32
N ARG A 70 11.61 12.17 -20.59
CA ARG A 70 12.26 12.36 -21.90
C ARG A 70 11.44 11.78 -23.05
N GLU A 71 10.94 10.55 -22.90
CA GLU A 71 10.09 9.91 -23.92
C GLU A 71 8.75 10.66 -24.15
N ALA A 72 8.23 11.36 -23.15
CA ALA A 72 7.02 12.18 -23.26
C ALA A 72 7.29 13.53 -23.94
N GLU A 73 8.40 14.18 -23.59
CA GLU A 73 8.91 15.40 -24.21
C GLU A 73 9.18 15.19 -25.71
N ASP A 74 9.89 14.11 -26.07
CA ASP A 74 10.18 13.74 -27.46
C ASP A 74 8.90 13.53 -28.29
N ARG A 75 7.78 13.15 -27.64
CA ARG A 75 6.47 12.93 -28.27
C ARG A 75 5.57 14.17 -28.25
N GLY A 76 6.10 15.33 -27.84
CA GLY A 76 5.34 16.58 -27.76
C GLY A 76 4.19 16.56 -26.76
N LYS A 77 4.22 15.65 -25.77
CA LYS A 77 3.19 15.60 -24.73
C LYS A 77 3.61 16.50 -23.58
N ALA A 78 2.93 17.62 -23.41
CA ALA A 78 3.11 18.50 -22.27
C ALA A 78 2.92 17.73 -20.95
N ASP A 79 3.84 17.94 -20.00
CA ASP A 79 3.77 17.39 -18.66
C ASP A 79 2.49 17.93 -18.01
N ARG A 80 1.46 17.09 -17.86
CA ARG A 80 0.24 17.48 -17.16
C ARG A 80 0.56 17.41 -15.67
N GLU A 81 0.57 18.56 -15.02
CA GLU A 81 0.55 18.70 -13.56
C GLU A 81 -0.44 17.67 -12.97
N PRO A 82 0.00 16.78 -12.07
CA PRO A 82 -0.88 15.78 -11.51
C PRO A 82 -2.03 16.42 -10.76
N GLY A 83 -3.25 15.93 -11.00
CA GLY A 83 -4.42 16.42 -10.29
C GLY A 83 -4.32 16.11 -8.79
N ARG A 84 -4.98 16.91 -7.93
CA ARG A 84 -4.97 16.69 -6.46
C ARG A 84 -5.40 15.27 -6.03
N LEU A 85 -6.29 14.65 -6.80
CA LEU A 85 -6.72 13.26 -6.61
C LEU A 85 -5.60 12.25 -6.90
N GLN A 86 -4.72 12.54 -7.85
CA GLN A 86 -3.57 11.69 -8.18
C GLN A 86 -2.54 11.74 -7.05
N HIS A 87 -2.23 12.93 -6.51
CA HIS A 87 -1.37 13.03 -5.33
C HIS A 87 -1.99 12.33 -4.11
N ALA A 88 -3.30 12.45 -3.90
CA ALA A 88 -3.98 11.73 -2.81
C ALA A 88 -3.90 10.21 -2.99
N ALA A 89 -4.08 9.72 -4.23
CA ALA A 89 -3.96 8.30 -4.55
C ALA A 89 -2.53 7.79 -4.36
N LEU A 90 -1.52 8.53 -4.81
CA LEU A 90 -0.11 8.18 -4.61
C LEU A 90 0.24 8.15 -3.12
N ALA A 91 -0.19 9.17 -2.37
CA ALA A 91 -0.03 9.24 -0.93
C ALA A 91 -0.70 8.06 -0.20
N ALA A 92 -1.88 7.63 -0.66
CA ALA A 92 -2.58 6.46 -0.14
C ALA A 92 -1.85 5.16 -0.50
N THR A 93 -1.36 5.00 -1.74
CA THR A 93 -0.58 3.81 -2.13
C THR A 93 0.73 3.67 -1.36
N HIS A 94 1.36 4.80 -1.04
CA HIS A 94 2.59 4.82 -0.25
C HIS A 94 2.33 4.31 1.18
N CYS A 95 1.30 4.83 1.85
CA CYS A 95 0.87 4.36 3.17
C CYS A 95 0.45 2.89 3.14
N GLY A 96 -0.38 2.52 2.15
CA GLY A 96 -0.86 1.16 1.95
C GLY A 96 0.24 0.14 1.66
N SER A 97 1.32 0.55 1.00
CA SER A 97 2.49 -0.32 0.78
C SER A 97 3.21 -0.64 2.09
N GLY A 98 3.26 0.30 3.04
CA GLY A 98 3.78 0.08 4.38
C GLY A 98 2.91 -0.92 5.16
N CYS A 99 1.58 -0.76 5.13
CA CYS A 99 0.64 -1.74 5.71
C CYS A 99 0.83 -3.13 5.10
N THR A 100 0.86 -3.21 3.76
CA THR A 100 0.98 -4.48 3.05
C THR A 100 2.27 -5.20 3.42
N LEU A 101 3.37 -4.47 3.57
CA LEU A 101 4.63 -5.04 4.00
C LEU A 101 4.58 -5.51 5.46
N ALA A 102 3.96 -4.73 6.35
CA ALA A 102 3.78 -5.12 7.75
C ALA A 102 2.94 -6.40 7.87
N ASP A 103 1.77 -6.44 7.25
CA ASP A 103 0.89 -7.59 7.30
C ASP A 103 1.55 -8.82 6.68
N LEU A 104 2.26 -8.68 5.56
CA LEU A 104 2.98 -9.80 4.97
C LEU A 104 4.04 -10.37 5.92
N LEU A 105 4.75 -9.53 6.67
CA LEU A 105 5.76 -9.96 7.62
C LEU A 105 5.14 -10.56 8.90
N ILE A 106 4.17 -9.87 9.49
CA ILE A 106 3.56 -10.24 10.76
C ILE A 106 2.63 -11.44 10.59
N GLU A 107 1.78 -11.47 9.57
CA GLU A 107 0.90 -12.62 9.33
C GLU A 107 1.71 -13.87 8.97
N SER A 108 2.81 -13.72 8.22
CA SER A 108 3.74 -14.83 7.97
C SER A 108 4.44 -15.29 9.24
N ALA A 109 4.85 -14.37 10.11
CA ALA A 109 5.46 -14.71 11.39
C ALA A 109 4.47 -15.42 12.32
N LEU A 110 3.21 -14.99 12.34
CA LEU A 110 2.15 -15.58 13.17
C LEU A 110 1.69 -16.95 12.68
N ILE A 111 1.94 -17.31 11.41
CA ILE A 111 1.80 -18.69 10.93
C ILE A 111 2.83 -19.60 11.61
N ALA A 112 4.06 -19.11 11.82
CA ALA A 112 5.14 -19.88 12.45
C ALA A 112 5.07 -19.84 13.99
N LEU A 113 4.68 -18.71 14.56
CA LEU A 113 4.58 -18.48 16.00
C LEU A 113 3.19 -17.90 16.32
N PRO A 114 2.17 -18.75 16.56
CA PRO A 114 0.83 -18.27 16.87
C PRO A 114 0.84 -17.58 18.24
N LEU A 115 0.57 -16.27 18.23
CA LEU A 115 0.44 -15.45 19.43
C LEU A 115 -1.03 -15.14 19.69
N THR A 116 -1.40 -15.05 20.97
CA THR A 116 -2.73 -14.63 21.40
C THR A 116 -2.62 -13.43 22.32
N LEU A 117 -3.56 -12.49 22.19
CA LEU A 117 -3.65 -11.31 23.04
C LEU A 117 -5.07 -11.28 23.60
N PHE A 118 -5.20 -11.25 24.93
CA PHE A 118 -6.50 -11.41 25.62
C PHE A 118 -7.28 -12.67 25.19
N GLY A 119 -6.56 -13.75 24.83
CA GLY A 119 -7.17 -15.01 24.37
C GLY A 119 -7.66 -14.99 22.91
N SER A 120 -7.38 -13.93 22.13
CA SER A 120 -7.73 -13.84 20.72
C SER A 120 -6.49 -13.74 19.83
N GLU A 121 -6.37 -14.64 18.85
CA GLU A 121 -5.35 -14.58 17.81
C GLU A 121 -5.53 -13.36 16.90
N VAL A 122 -6.78 -12.98 16.63
CA VAL A 122 -7.11 -11.81 15.80
C VAL A 122 -6.67 -10.52 16.48
N ALA A 123 -6.90 -10.39 17.80
CA ALA A 123 -6.48 -9.21 18.55
C ALA A 123 -4.95 -9.09 18.60
N ALA A 124 -4.23 -10.21 18.71
CA ALA A 124 -2.77 -10.22 18.64
C ALA A 124 -2.27 -9.77 17.28
N ALA A 125 -2.80 -10.38 16.21
CA ALA A 125 -2.44 -10.06 14.83
C ALA A 125 -2.63 -8.57 14.54
N TRP A 126 -3.85 -8.06 14.71
CA TRP A 126 -4.15 -6.67 14.34
C TRP A 126 -3.40 -5.65 15.18
N THR A 127 -3.10 -5.94 16.45
CA THR A 127 -2.27 -5.06 17.27
C THR A 127 -0.85 -5.00 16.74
N LEU A 128 -0.25 -6.15 16.44
CA LEU A 128 1.10 -6.23 15.90
C LEU A 128 1.20 -5.63 14.49
N ASP A 129 0.24 -5.96 13.61
CA ASP A 129 0.11 -5.40 12.27
C ASP A 129 0.06 -3.88 12.32
N TYR A 130 -0.81 -3.32 13.17
CA TYR A 130 -0.94 -1.86 13.31
C TYR A 130 0.38 -1.21 13.79
N MET A 131 1.02 -1.79 14.81
CA MET A 131 2.27 -1.25 15.35
C MET A 131 3.41 -1.27 14.31
N PHE A 132 3.56 -2.38 13.58
CA PHE A 132 4.59 -2.50 12.55
C PHE A 132 4.26 -1.67 11.31
N ALA A 133 3.00 -1.62 10.90
CA ALA A 133 2.53 -0.77 9.80
C ALA A 133 2.82 0.71 10.11
N PHE A 134 2.61 1.14 11.36
CA PHE A 134 2.92 2.50 11.77
C PHE A 134 4.42 2.79 11.79
N ALA A 135 5.23 1.87 12.29
CA ALA A 135 6.69 2.02 12.26
C ALA A 135 7.23 2.10 10.82
N ILE A 136 6.78 1.21 9.93
CA ILE A 136 7.17 1.18 8.51
C ILE A 136 6.64 2.42 7.78
N GLY A 137 5.40 2.82 8.03
CA GLY A 137 4.78 4.00 7.44
C GLY A 137 5.52 5.29 7.79
N ILE A 138 5.88 5.47 9.07
CA ILE A 138 6.75 6.58 9.51
C ILE A 138 8.09 6.54 8.80
N ALA A 139 8.73 5.36 8.69
CA ALA A 139 10.02 5.23 8.02
C ALA A 139 9.92 5.61 6.54
N PHE A 140 8.91 5.11 5.81
CA PHE A 140 8.69 5.44 4.41
C PHE A 140 8.43 6.94 4.25
N GLN A 141 7.61 7.55 5.11
CA GLN A 141 7.30 8.97 5.02
C GLN A 141 8.53 9.84 5.37
N TYR A 142 9.35 9.43 6.34
CA TYR A 142 10.59 10.10 6.68
C TYR A 142 11.57 10.13 5.50
N PHE A 143 11.81 8.98 4.85
CA PHE A 143 12.70 8.90 3.71
C PHE A 143 12.16 9.59 2.45
N SER A 144 10.84 9.81 2.35
CA SER A 144 10.23 10.62 1.30
C SER A 144 10.37 12.12 1.54
N ILE A 145 10.17 12.60 2.79
CA ILE A 145 10.24 14.03 3.12
C ILE A 145 11.70 14.51 3.26
N ARG A 146 12.59 13.70 3.83
CA ARG A 146 13.96 14.13 4.15
C ARG A 146 14.75 14.71 2.96
N PRO A 147 14.70 14.15 1.74
CA PRO A 147 15.41 14.69 0.58
C PRO A 147 14.83 16.01 0.06
N MET A 148 13.61 16.37 0.47
CA MET A 148 12.89 17.56 0.02
C MET A 148 12.92 18.69 1.05
N SER A 149 13.50 18.46 2.23
CA SER A 149 13.42 19.37 3.37
C SER A 149 14.80 19.68 3.94
N ASP A 150 15.07 20.99 4.09
CA ASP A 150 16.26 21.51 4.76
C ASP A 150 16.13 21.49 6.29
N GLU A 151 15.00 21.04 6.84
CA GLU A 151 14.76 20.99 8.28
C GLU A 151 15.64 19.95 9.00
N PRO A 152 15.86 20.10 10.32
CA PRO A 152 16.58 19.10 11.09
C PRO A 152 15.85 17.74 11.10
N PRO A 153 16.57 16.60 11.21
CA PRO A 153 15.98 15.26 11.16
C PRO A 153 14.80 15.04 12.11
N MET A 154 14.84 15.65 13.31
CA MET A 154 13.77 15.53 14.29
C MET A 154 12.46 16.22 13.84
N ALA A 155 12.56 17.33 13.12
CA ALA A 155 11.37 18.02 12.61
C ALA A 155 10.75 17.24 11.44
N VAL A 156 11.59 16.68 10.56
CA VAL A 156 11.16 15.75 9.50
C VAL A 156 10.46 14.52 10.08
N LEU A 157 10.98 13.95 11.18
CA LEU A 157 10.33 12.83 11.86
C LEU A 157 8.95 13.22 12.41
N LYS A 158 8.82 14.38 13.05
CA LYS A 158 7.53 14.87 13.54
C LYS A 158 6.54 15.09 12.38
N ALA A 159 7.00 15.63 11.26
CA ALA A 159 6.20 15.79 10.05
C ALA A 159 5.75 14.43 9.48
N ALA A 160 6.66 13.44 9.42
CA ALA A 160 6.36 12.09 8.97
C ALA A 160 5.30 11.42 9.84
N VAL A 161 5.44 11.48 11.18
CA VAL A 161 4.44 10.97 12.13
C VAL A 161 3.09 11.64 11.92
N LYS A 162 3.05 12.98 11.81
CA LYS A 162 1.80 13.73 11.63
C LYS A 162 1.10 13.40 10.31
N ALA A 163 1.88 13.25 9.23
CA ALA A 163 1.36 12.94 7.90
C ALA A 163 0.85 11.50 7.79
N ASP A 164 1.52 10.55 8.46
CA ASP A 164 1.19 9.13 8.35
C ASP A 164 0.11 8.69 9.34
N ALA A 165 0.08 9.21 10.58
CA ALA A 165 -0.84 8.75 11.62
C ALA A 165 -2.32 8.74 11.18
N LEU A 166 -2.81 9.85 10.62
CA LEU A 166 -4.21 9.95 10.20
C LEU A 166 -4.49 9.09 8.95
N SER A 167 -3.54 9.05 8.01
CA SER A 167 -3.65 8.24 6.79
C SER A 167 -3.69 6.75 7.11
N LEU A 168 -2.77 6.28 7.94
CA LEU A 168 -2.65 4.89 8.35
C LEU A 168 -3.85 4.45 9.19
N THR A 169 -4.25 5.26 10.18
CA THR A 169 -5.44 4.95 10.99
C THR A 169 -6.67 4.79 10.10
N SER A 170 -6.85 5.67 9.12
CA SER A 170 -7.96 5.60 8.18
C SER A 170 -7.88 4.35 7.28
N TRP A 171 -6.68 3.99 6.81
CA TRP A 171 -6.47 2.75 6.06
C TRP A 171 -6.88 1.53 6.89
N GLN A 172 -6.41 1.45 8.13
CA GLN A 172 -6.66 0.33 9.02
C GLN A 172 -8.13 0.19 9.39
N ILE A 173 -8.88 1.29 9.52
CA ILE A 173 -10.34 1.23 9.69
C ILE A 173 -11.01 0.52 8.51
N GLY A 174 -10.64 0.85 7.27
CA GLY A 174 -11.21 0.21 6.09
C GLY A 174 -10.80 -1.26 5.96
N MET A 175 -9.52 -1.53 6.17
CA MET A 175 -8.92 -2.85 6.06
C MET A 175 -9.44 -3.82 7.14
N TYR A 176 -9.33 -3.46 8.43
CA TYR A 176 -9.85 -4.27 9.53
C TYR A 176 -11.37 -4.35 9.49
N GLY A 177 -12.05 -3.30 9.05
CA GLY A 177 -13.51 -3.34 8.83
C GLY A 177 -13.91 -4.43 7.84
N TRP A 178 -13.23 -4.54 6.70
CA TRP A 178 -13.47 -5.61 5.74
C TRP A 178 -13.06 -6.99 6.30
N MET A 179 -11.90 -7.08 6.94
CA MET A 179 -11.44 -8.35 7.53
C MET A 179 -12.37 -8.85 8.64
N ALA A 180 -12.97 -7.97 9.43
CA ALA A 180 -14.01 -8.32 10.39
C ALA A 180 -15.22 -8.95 9.70
N ILE A 181 -15.68 -8.36 8.59
CA ILE A 181 -16.80 -8.92 7.80
C ILE A 181 -16.41 -10.30 7.23
N ALA A 182 -15.20 -10.44 6.69
CA ALA A 182 -14.72 -11.70 6.14
C ALA A 182 -14.66 -12.81 7.21
N LEU A 183 -14.06 -12.52 8.37
CA LEU A 183 -13.84 -13.49 9.44
C LEU A 183 -15.12 -13.84 10.20
N PHE A 184 -15.96 -12.85 10.53
CA PHE A 184 -17.11 -13.08 11.43
C PHE A 184 -18.44 -13.29 10.69
N VAL A 185 -18.60 -12.79 9.46
CA VAL A 185 -19.87 -12.86 8.72
C VAL A 185 -19.79 -13.85 7.57
N LEU A 186 -18.78 -13.75 6.71
CA LEU A 186 -18.70 -14.56 5.50
C LEU A 186 -18.14 -15.97 5.76
N PHE A 187 -17.12 -16.06 6.61
CA PHE A 187 -16.40 -17.31 6.89
C PHE A 187 -16.26 -17.57 8.40
N PRO A 188 -17.37 -17.73 9.14
CA PRO A 188 -17.35 -17.92 10.59
C PRO A 188 -16.66 -19.23 11.02
N ALA A 189 -16.52 -20.20 10.11
CA ALA A 189 -15.77 -21.43 10.35
C ALA A 189 -14.23 -21.22 10.38
N GLY A 190 -13.76 -20.00 10.12
CA GLY A 190 -12.35 -19.62 10.10
C GLY A 190 -11.77 -19.57 8.69
N LEU A 191 -10.88 -18.59 8.48
CA LEU A 191 -10.05 -18.45 7.29
C LEU A 191 -8.60 -18.76 7.68
N PRO A 192 -8.07 -19.95 7.35
CA PRO A 192 -6.69 -20.28 7.67
C PRO A 192 -5.75 -19.37 6.88
N LYS A 193 -4.77 -18.77 7.56
CA LYS A 193 -3.77 -17.86 6.97
C LYS A 193 -2.90 -18.53 5.89
N THR A 194 -2.82 -19.86 5.90
CA THR A 194 -2.11 -20.66 4.88
C THR A 194 -2.89 -20.82 3.57
N GLY A 195 -4.20 -20.49 3.55
CA GLY A 195 -5.05 -20.65 2.39
C GLY A 195 -5.07 -19.41 1.48
N ALA A 196 -5.19 -19.63 0.17
CA ALA A 196 -5.33 -18.55 -0.82
C ALA A 196 -6.51 -17.61 -0.53
N MET A 197 -7.58 -18.15 0.06
CA MET A 197 -8.79 -17.40 0.37
C MET A 197 -8.56 -16.28 1.41
N PHE A 198 -7.70 -16.52 2.41
CA PHE A 198 -7.33 -15.50 3.39
C PHE A 198 -6.63 -14.32 2.71
N TRP A 199 -5.63 -14.61 1.89
CA TRP A 199 -4.87 -13.59 1.17
C TRP A 199 -5.71 -12.86 0.12
N PHE A 200 -6.64 -13.54 -0.55
CA PHE A 200 -7.59 -12.88 -1.45
C PHE A 200 -8.52 -11.92 -0.70
N MET A 201 -9.00 -12.31 0.50
CA MET A 201 -9.76 -11.38 1.36
C MET A 201 -8.90 -10.21 1.83
N MET A 202 -7.60 -10.43 2.10
CA MET A 202 -6.64 -9.36 2.38
C MET A 202 -6.46 -8.40 1.20
N GLN A 203 -6.44 -8.87 -0.06
CA GLN A 203 -6.40 -7.97 -1.22
C GLN A 203 -7.61 -7.04 -1.26
N ILE A 204 -8.81 -7.56 -0.98
CA ILE A 204 -10.03 -6.75 -0.90
C ILE A 204 -9.98 -5.80 0.31
N ALA A 205 -9.46 -6.26 1.45
CA ALA A 205 -9.25 -5.43 2.64
C ALA A 205 -8.33 -4.24 2.35
N MET A 206 -7.24 -4.46 1.60
CA MET A 206 -6.33 -3.40 1.19
C MET A 206 -7.00 -2.40 0.25
N LEU A 207 -7.87 -2.86 -0.66
CA LEU A 207 -8.66 -1.96 -1.51
C LEU A 207 -9.68 -1.14 -0.69
N ALA A 208 -10.28 -1.74 0.34
CA ALA A 208 -11.15 -1.02 1.28
C ALA A 208 -10.36 0.03 2.08
N GLY A 209 -9.17 -0.33 2.56
CA GLY A 209 -8.24 0.60 3.22
C GLY A 209 -7.80 1.74 2.31
N PHE A 210 -7.56 1.46 1.02
CA PHE A 210 -7.29 2.49 0.02
C PHE A 210 -8.47 3.45 -0.15
N ALA A 211 -9.69 2.92 -0.24
CA ALA A 211 -10.90 3.71 -0.38
C ALA A 211 -11.15 4.63 0.82
N THR A 212 -10.84 4.20 2.04
CA THR A 212 -10.98 5.02 3.25
C THR A 212 -9.83 6.02 3.40
N ALA A 213 -8.60 5.64 3.07
CA ALA A 213 -7.43 6.52 3.20
C ALA A 213 -7.37 7.62 2.14
N MET A 214 -7.93 7.40 0.94
CA MET A 214 -7.97 8.39 -0.14
C MET A 214 -8.56 9.76 0.26
N PRO A 215 -9.80 9.85 0.81
CA PRO A 215 -10.37 11.13 1.23
C PRO A 215 -9.57 11.80 2.34
N VAL A 216 -8.99 11.01 3.25
CA VAL A 216 -8.16 11.52 4.35
C VAL A 216 -6.86 12.12 3.82
N ASN A 217 -6.19 11.44 2.88
CA ASN A 217 -5.01 11.96 2.21
C ASN A 217 -5.31 13.23 1.38
N ALA A 218 -6.44 13.26 0.67
CA ALA A 218 -6.87 14.46 -0.05
C ALA A 218 -7.11 15.66 0.89
N TRP A 219 -7.64 15.40 2.09
CA TRP A 219 -7.83 16.42 3.13
C TRP A 219 -6.51 16.89 3.74
N LEU A 220 -5.58 15.97 4.02
CA LEU A 220 -4.24 16.29 4.55
C LEU A 220 -3.44 17.16 3.57
N LEU A 221 -3.48 16.84 2.28
CA LEU A 221 -2.89 17.63 1.21
C LEU A 221 -3.53 19.03 1.14
N LYS A 222 -4.87 19.12 1.23
CA LYS A 222 -5.57 20.42 1.21
C LYS A 222 -5.17 21.33 2.40
N ARG A 223 -4.82 20.74 3.55
CA ARG A 223 -4.38 21.49 4.74
C ARG A 223 -2.88 21.79 4.77
N GLY A 224 -2.11 21.36 3.76
CA GLY A 224 -0.65 21.52 3.74
C GLY A 224 0.06 20.74 4.85
N ILE A 225 -0.57 19.69 5.40
CA ILE A 225 0.04 18.83 6.41
C ILE A 225 0.91 17.75 5.74
N LYS A 226 0.58 17.40 4.49
CA LYS A 226 1.28 16.42 3.67
C LYS A 226 1.75 17.11 2.39
N GLU A 227 3.00 16.86 2.02
CA GLU A 227 3.58 17.31 0.75
C GLU A 227 3.04 16.45 -0.41
N PRO A 228 2.76 17.04 -1.59
CA PRO A 228 2.44 16.27 -2.79
C PRO A 228 3.64 15.43 -3.22
N MET A 229 3.39 14.14 -3.43
CA MET A 229 4.36 13.15 -3.94
C MET A 229 4.39 13.11 -5.46
#